data_AF-A0A0D2DUB4-F1
#
_entry.id   AF-A0A0D2DUB4-F1
#
_cell.length_a   1.000
_cell.length_b   1.000
_cell.length_c   1.000
_cell.angle_alpha   90.00
_cell.angle_beta   90.00
_cell.angle_gamma   90.00
#
_symmetry.space_group_name_H-M   'P 1'
#
loop_
_entity.id
_entity.type
_entity.pdbx_description
1 polymer ?
#
loop_
_entity_poly.entity_id
_entity_poly.type
_entity_poly.pdbx_seq_one_letter_code
_entity_poly.pdbx_strand_id
1 'polypeptide(L)'
;MEETSSGRLVIIVQSGRSDEGVSGQAKSAINSHIAKISHQRRRRKKVQEALTDPPQDWLPQKRHLFRDYSQSSPPEDKLDYHRLGAQADFHHVENVEDDERSGQVYLGQSRACRMQSPRTVLGKGNSDPFDSLAVVIDPWANRFMDFGKTYLIPALYQTGNRGWAPSSPAARNWHAGIKDLSDRCAAFGLMSYYATALTIISNDANAAKRALVLKTKAVELLRHQLVVMDALGSCIDTNTQGLIFRLFRAEILGRNSTAALLHGRMLRSSLERQCQAGTLDLAFLSVSIYHDNFRSTSSMEWPIFDYEELVPAAFAAVWKRVPLTLPKEAEEDLGEPDPSITDPKLRQTVKDMRPFFLIYSLMATRRKTSASPTDWFWFLSRSETFQGQLMNRYLRLVKEAAGDSQRTAASQLQACICLATLYTIRAPVNNPQVSGMPLYDSATIIQQRLADGLFIVEQCLLFNSKALSAVPNSDGSLLWMYYVGTLAESRCQSLRTPMVFFESRLSAKIAEMRIDSWESMVSIFKAFLFSDVYCVPYNPEQWFATIKAHGSPYSIEECSRKQRPAQPPAKFVNPSCVTSFQDT
;
A
#
# COMPACT_ATOMS: atom_id res chain seq x y z
N MET A 1 -4.64 49.80 46.77
CA MET A 1 -4.90 51.21 46.46
C MET A 1 -3.91 51.57 45.38
N GLU A 2 -4.31 51.38 44.12
CA GLU A 2 -4.82 52.43 43.21
C GLU A 2 -3.64 53.19 42.58
N GLU A 3 -3.53 53.47 41.28
CA GLU A 3 -4.30 53.10 40.09
C GLU A 3 -3.45 53.52 38.87
N THR A 4 -3.63 52.78 37.77
CA THR A 4 -3.61 53.15 36.34
C THR A 4 -2.57 54.10 35.73
N SER A 5 -1.90 53.60 34.68
CA SER A 5 -1.67 54.35 33.43
C SER A 5 -1.56 53.38 32.25
N SER A 6 -2.67 53.31 31.51
CA SER A 6 -2.91 52.51 30.31
C SER A 6 -2.11 53.04 29.11
N GLY A 7 -1.13 52.27 28.64
CA GLY A 7 -0.43 52.50 27.37
C GLY A 7 -1.26 51.99 26.19
N ARG A 8 -1.99 52.89 25.55
CA ARG A 8 -2.85 52.63 24.38
C ARG A 8 -1.98 52.45 23.13
N LEU A 9 -1.86 51.22 22.62
CA LEU A 9 -1.22 50.93 21.32
C LEU A 9 -2.18 51.35 20.19
N VAL A 10 -1.84 52.42 19.49
CA VAL A 10 -2.56 52.88 18.29
C VAL A 10 -1.95 52.18 17.07
N ILE A 11 -2.67 51.21 16.50
CA ILE A 11 -2.31 50.62 15.21
C ILE A 11 -2.87 51.53 14.12
N ILE A 12 -2.00 52.33 13.51
CA ILE A 12 -2.31 53.04 12.26
C ILE A 12 -2.25 52.00 11.14
N VAL A 13 -3.42 51.58 10.65
CA VAL A 13 -3.51 50.84 9.39
C VAL A 13 -3.30 51.84 8.26
N GLN A 14 -2.05 51.95 7.78
CA GLN A 14 -1.79 52.57 6.50
C GLN A 14 -2.35 51.65 5.40
N SER A 15 -3.43 52.09 4.75
CA SER A 15 -3.92 51.50 3.52
C SER A 15 -2.96 51.83 2.38
N GLY A 16 -1.87 51.05 2.27
CA GLY A 16 -1.02 51.03 1.10
C GLY A 16 -1.75 50.37 -0.06
N ARG A 17 -2.35 51.19 -0.94
CA ARG A 17 -2.67 50.78 -2.31
C ARG A 17 -1.35 50.58 -3.06
N SER A 18 -0.87 49.35 -3.15
CA SER A 18 0.10 48.95 -4.16
C SER A 18 -0.67 48.33 -5.33
N ASP A 19 -0.79 49.10 -6.41
CA ASP A 19 -1.27 48.67 -7.74
C ASP A 19 -0.24 47.75 -8.41
N GLU A 20 0.08 46.62 -7.78
CA GLU A 20 0.77 45.51 -8.46
C GLU A 20 -0.28 44.50 -8.90
N GLY A 21 -0.59 44.56 -10.19
CA GLY A 21 -1.58 43.72 -10.84
C GLY A 21 -1.28 42.23 -10.65
N VAL A 22 -2.05 41.59 -9.76
CA VAL A 22 -2.14 40.13 -9.67
C VAL A 22 -2.33 39.56 -11.09
N SER A 23 -1.38 38.72 -11.52
CA SER A 23 -1.34 38.17 -12.88
C SER A 23 -2.68 37.54 -13.27
N GLY A 24 -3.07 37.66 -14.54
CA GLY A 24 -4.36 37.15 -15.03
C GLY A 24 -4.56 35.64 -14.75
N GLN A 25 -3.47 34.87 -14.66
CA GLN A 25 -3.50 33.46 -14.28
C GLN A 25 -3.86 33.25 -12.81
N ALA A 26 -3.32 34.06 -11.89
CA ALA A 26 -3.67 33.99 -10.47
C ALA A 26 -5.13 34.41 -10.24
N LYS A 27 -5.62 35.44 -10.93
CA LYS A 27 -7.05 35.83 -10.90
C LYS A 27 -7.96 34.71 -11.43
N SER A 28 -7.58 34.04 -12.52
CA SER A 28 -8.33 32.92 -13.08
C SER A 28 -8.38 31.72 -12.14
N ALA A 29 -7.26 31.36 -11.50
CA ALA A 29 -7.19 30.28 -10.51
C ALA A 29 -8.06 30.58 -9.28
N ILE A 30 -8.01 31.81 -8.76
CA ILE A 30 -8.84 32.27 -7.64
C ILE A 30 -10.33 32.22 -8.02
N ASN A 31 -10.71 32.73 -9.20
CA ASN A 31 -12.09 32.71 -9.66
C ASN A 31 -12.63 31.29 -9.87
N SER A 32 -11.81 30.39 -10.44
CA SER A 32 -12.16 28.97 -10.59
C SER A 32 -12.36 28.28 -9.23
N HIS A 33 -11.51 28.61 -8.24
CA HIS A 33 -11.63 28.09 -6.89
C HIS A 33 -12.91 28.60 -6.18
N ILE A 34 -13.22 29.89 -6.29
CA ILE A 34 -14.43 30.50 -5.76
C ILE A 34 -15.68 29.88 -6.41
N ALA A 35 -15.67 29.69 -7.73
CA ALA A 35 -16.76 29.04 -8.45
C ALA A 35 -16.99 27.60 -7.98
N LYS A 36 -15.91 26.83 -7.77
CA LYS A 36 -15.97 25.45 -7.26
C LYS A 36 -16.55 25.39 -5.85
N ILE A 37 -16.14 26.27 -4.94
CA ILE A 37 -16.68 26.36 -3.58
C ILE A 37 -18.15 26.77 -3.60
N SER A 38 -18.51 27.76 -4.41
CA SER A 38 -19.90 28.21 -4.57
C SER A 38 -20.82 27.10 -5.09
N HIS A 39 -20.37 26.33 -6.09
CA HIS A 39 -21.08 25.17 -6.60
C HIS A 39 -21.25 24.07 -5.55
N GLN A 40 -20.21 23.77 -4.76
CA GLN A 40 -20.29 22.80 -3.66
C GLN A 40 -21.27 23.25 -2.57
N ARG A 41 -21.28 24.54 -2.21
CA ARG A 41 -22.26 25.10 -1.26
C ARG A 41 -23.69 24.98 -1.77
N ARG A 42 -23.94 25.32 -3.04
CA ARG A 42 -25.27 25.14 -3.67
C ARG A 42 -25.72 23.69 -3.68
N ARG A 43 -24.82 22.74 -3.96
CA ARG A 43 -25.14 21.31 -3.95
C ARG A 43 -25.49 20.81 -2.54
N ARG A 44 -24.74 21.23 -1.51
CA ARG A 44 -25.06 20.91 -0.11
C ARG A 44 -26.39 21.52 0.32
N LYS A 45 -26.66 22.77 -0.07
CA LYS A 45 -27.94 23.43 0.20
C LYS A 45 -29.11 22.68 -0.44
N LYS A 46 -29.02 22.27 -1.71
CA LYS A 46 -30.04 21.48 -2.39
C LYS A 46 -30.30 20.12 -1.72
N VAL A 47 -29.25 19.45 -1.26
CA VAL A 47 -29.40 18.18 -0.52
C VAL A 47 -30.09 18.41 0.83
N GLN A 48 -29.76 19.51 1.51
CA GLN A 48 -30.38 19.85 2.79
C GLN A 48 -31.83 20.31 2.65
N GLU A 49 -32.16 21.07 1.59
CA GLU A 49 -33.53 21.41 1.19
C GLU A 49 -34.34 20.13 0.86
N ALA A 50 -33.76 19.20 0.10
CA ALA A 50 -34.40 17.92 -0.20
C ALA A 50 -34.59 16.99 1.01
N LEU A 51 -33.83 17.18 2.09
CA LEU A 51 -33.97 16.44 3.35
C LEU A 51 -34.94 17.11 4.33
N THR A 52 -35.33 18.37 4.10
CA THR A 52 -36.22 19.14 4.99
C THR A 52 -37.66 19.21 4.49
N ASP A 53 -37.94 18.80 3.24
CA ASP A 53 -39.29 18.58 2.74
C ASP A 53 -39.79 17.16 3.10
N PRO A 54 -40.80 17.00 3.98
CA PRO A 54 -41.42 15.72 4.22
C PRO A 54 -42.25 15.29 2.98
N PRO A 55 -42.21 14.02 2.56
CA PRO A 55 -43.03 13.55 1.45
C PRO A 55 -44.51 13.57 1.85
N GLN A 56 -45.29 14.40 1.17
CA GLN A 56 -46.75 14.36 1.17
C GLN A 56 -47.22 13.28 0.19
N ASP A 57 -47.97 12.30 0.71
CA ASP A 57 -48.93 11.42 0.05
C ASP A 57 -48.57 10.78 -1.30
N TRP A 58 -47.98 9.57 -1.28
CA TRP A 58 -48.18 8.57 -2.34
C TRP A 58 -48.23 7.15 -1.75
N LEU A 59 -49.44 6.64 -1.52
CA LEU A 59 -49.73 5.21 -1.35
C LEU A 59 -49.85 4.53 -2.73
N PRO A 60 -49.21 3.37 -2.96
CA PRO A 60 -49.64 2.48 -4.02
C PRO A 60 -50.47 1.30 -3.48
N GLN A 61 -51.64 1.16 -4.09
CA GLN A 61 -52.58 0.05 -3.94
C GLN A 61 -51.94 -1.31 -4.21
N LYS A 62 -52.30 -2.28 -3.35
CA LYS A 62 -52.17 -3.72 -3.60
C LYS A 62 -52.97 -4.11 -4.86
N ARG A 63 -52.35 -4.83 -5.78
CA ARG A 63 -53.05 -5.77 -6.66
C ARG A 63 -52.36 -7.12 -6.67
N HIS A 64 -53.15 -8.12 -6.33
CA HIS A 64 -52.94 -9.55 -6.52
C HIS A 64 -52.56 -9.86 -7.97
N LEU A 65 -51.73 -10.89 -8.17
CA LEU A 65 -51.99 -11.98 -9.12
C LEU A 65 -51.07 -13.17 -8.78
N PHE A 66 -51.70 -14.26 -8.34
CA PHE A 66 -51.19 -15.63 -8.28
C PHE A 66 -51.35 -16.24 -9.68
N ARG A 67 -50.34 -16.94 -10.21
CA ARG A 67 -50.52 -18.27 -10.84
C ARG A 67 -49.19 -19.00 -11.13
N ASP A 68 -49.30 -20.31 -10.95
CA ASP A 68 -48.36 -21.43 -11.02
C ASP A 68 -47.43 -21.52 -12.23
N TYR A 69 -46.25 -22.14 -12.04
CA TYR A 69 -45.75 -23.18 -12.94
C TYR A 69 -44.80 -24.15 -12.21
N SER A 70 -45.04 -25.43 -12.49
CA SER A 70 -44.52 -26.62 -11.81
C SER A 70 -43.12 -27.07 -12.26
N GLN A 71 -42.48 -27.78 -11.33
CA GLN A 71 -41.44 -28.80 -11.42
C GLN A 71 -40.99 -29.31 -12.81
N SER A 72 -39.66 -29.34 -13.03
CA SER A 72 -38.97 -30.44 -13.69
C SER A 72 -37.49 -30.51 -13.27
N SER A 73 -37.06 -31.70 -12.83
CA SER A 73 -35.66 -32.07 -12.54
C SER A 73 -34.99 -32.66 -13.79
N PRO A 74 -33.65 -32.59 -13.95
CA PRO A 74 -32.93 -33.43 -14.88
C PRO A 74 -32.24 -34.63 -14.18
N PRO A 75 -31.94 -35.71 -14.93
CA PRO A 75 -31.63 -37.02 -14.38
C PRO A 75 -30.13 -37.26 -14.14
N GLU A 76 -29.87 -38.16 -13.21
CA GLU A 76 -28.59 -38.86 -13.01
C GLU A 76 -28.37 -39.88 -14.14
N ASP A 77 -27.14 -39.98 -14.64
CA ASP A 77 -26.70 -41.17 -15.37
C ASP A 77 -25.29 -41.59 -14.90
N LYS A 78 -25.20 -42.88 -14.56
CA LYS A 78 -24.02 -43.63 -14.13
C LYS A 78 -23.33 -44.25 -15.35
N LEU A 79 -22.05 -44.64 -15.18
CA LEU A 79 -21.25 -45.68 -15.88
C LEU A 79 -19.80 -45.19 -16.03
N ASP A 80 -18.75 -45.98 -16.02
CA ASP A 80 -18.40 -47.27 -15.42
C ASP A 80 -16.85 -47.29 -15.46
N TYR A 81 -16.18 -47.86 -14.44
CA TYR A 81 -14.72 -47.87 -14.35
C TYR A 81 -14.15 -49.20 -14.83
N HIS A 82 -13.30 -49.21 -15.86
CA HIS A 82 -12.31 -50.28 -16.05
C HIS A 82 -10.98 -49.80 -16.68
N ARG A 83 -9.90 -50.16 -15.98
CA ARG A 83 -8.48 -50.43 -16.38
C ARG A 83 -8.32 -50.94 -17.82
N LEU A 84 -7.20 -50.80 -18.58
CA LEU A 84 -5.75 -50.72 -18.34
C LEU A 84 -5.09 -50.41 -19.72
N GLY A 85 -3.84 -49.91 -19.75
CA GLY A 85 -2.91 -50.24 -20.85
C GLY A 85 -2.26 -49.05 -21.58
N ALA A 86 -0.94 -48.98 -21.48
CA ALA A 86 -0.08 -48.01 -22.15
C ALA A 86 0.09 -48.32 -23.65
N GLN A 87 0.12 -47.28 -24.48
CA GLN A 87 1.11 -47.16 -25.58
C GLN A 87 1.14 -45.72 -26.10
N ALA A 88 2.35 -45.19 -26.21
CA ALA A 88 2.63 -43.91 -26.83
C ALA A 88 2.37 -43.99 -28.34
N ASP A 89 1.66 -43.01 -28.88
CA ASP A 89 1.84 -42.59 -30.27
C ASP A 89 1.48 -41.11 -30.42
N PHE A 90 2.38 -40.40 -31.10
CA PHE A 90 2.28 -39.01 -31.49
C PHE A 90 1.22 -38.81 -32.59
N HIS A 91 0.72 -37.58 -32.70
CA HIS A 91 -0.20 -37.00 -33.71
C HIS A 91 -1.70 -37.06 -33.38
N HIS A 92 -2.21 -36.01 -32.73
CA HIS A 92 -3.29 -35.17 -33.31
C HIS A 92 -3.53 -33.95 -32.39
N VAL A 93 -3.21 -32.77 -32.89
CA VAL A 93 -3.63 -31.49 -32.30
C VAL A 93 -4.99 -31.16 -32.89
N GLU A 94 -6.03 -31.10 -32.05
CA GLU A 94 -7.29 -30.47 -32.40
C GLU A 94 -7.10 -28.96 -32.38
N ASN A 95 -7.32 -28.35 -33.55
CA ASN A 95 -7.33 -26.91 -33.74
C ASN A 95 -8.55 -26.31 -33.03
N VAL A 96 -8.30 -25.51 -32.01
CA VAL A 96 -9.26 -24.49 -31.58
C VAL A 96 -9.17 -23.37 -32.60
N GLU A 97 -10.17 -23.30 -33.48
CA GLU A 97 -10.35 -22.24 -34.46
C GLU A 97 -10.55 -20.90 -33.73
N ASP A 98 -9.48 -20.13 -33.59
CA ASP A 98 -9.56 -18.69 -33.37
C ASP A 98 -10.08 -18.03 -34.66
N ASP A 99 -11.18 -17.29 -34.51
CA ASP A 99 -11.87 -16.53 -35.55
C ASP A 99 -10.97 -15.39 -36.07
N GLU A 100 -10.07 -15.73 -37.02
CA GLU A 100 -9.24 -14.81 -37.80
C GLU A 100 -10.02 -13.97 -38.84
N ARG A 101 -11.32 -13.68 -38.63
CA ARG A 101 -12.08 -12.81 -39.54
C ARG A 101 -11.98 -11.30 -39.28
N SER A 102 -11.05 -10.83 -38.45
CA SER A 102 -10.74 -9.39 -38.33
C SER A 102 -9.48 -8.93 -39.08
N GLY A 103 -8.68 -9.83 -39.65
CA GLY A 103 -7.42 -9.49 -40.32
C GLY A 103 -7.52 -9.12 -41.80
N GLN A 104 -8.60 -9.48 -42.48
CA GLN A 104 -8.69 -9.42 -43.96
C GLN A 104 -9.60 -8.31 -44.54
N VAL A 105 -10.11 -7.39 -43.70
CA VAL A 105 -10.92 -6.25 -44.16
C VAL A 105 -10.06 -4.98 -44.44
N TYR A 106 -8.77 -4.96 -44.07
CA TYR A 106 -7.95 -3.75 -44.15
C TYR A 106 -7.14 -3.53 -45.44
N LEU A 107 -7.26 -4.39 -46.46
CA LEU A 107 -6.56 -4.21 -47.74
C LEU A 107 -7.49 -4.05 -48.97
N GLY A 108 -8.79 -3.79 -48.74
CA GLY A 108 -9.80 -3.67 -49.78
C GLY A 108 -10.57 -2.34 -49.86
N GLN A 109 -10.12 -1.28 -49.18
CA GLN A 109 -10.78 0.04 -49.22
C GLN A 109 -9.83 1.16 -49.64
N SER A 110 -9.29 1.04 -50.86
CA SER A 110 -8.80 2.20 -51.61
C SER A 110 -9.93 2.75 -52.49
N ARG A 111 -10.98 3.32 -51.88
CA ARG A 111 -11.99 4.13 -52.59
C ARG A 111 -12.47 5.30 -51.72
N ALA A 112 -12.18 6.50 -52.23
CA ALA A 112 -12.64 7.82 -51.82
C ALA A 112 -12.18 8.31 -50.42
N CYS A 113 -11.15 9.16 -50.43
CA CYS A 113 -10.92 10.19 -49.42
C CYS A 113 -12.15 11.14 -49.36
N ARG A 114 -13.26 10.70 -48.75
CA ARG A 114 -14.21 11.64 -48.16
C ARG A 114 -13.51 12.17 -46.92
N MET A 115 -12.99 13.39 -47.01
CA MET A 115 -12.50 14.13 -45.86
C MET A 115 -13.61 14.17 -44.81
N GLN A 116 -13.56 13.26 -43.84
CA GLN A 116 -14.40 13.34 -42.67
C GLN A 116 -14.04 14.66 -42.01
N SER A 117 -15.04 15.51 -41.79
CA SER A 117 -14.83 16.79 -41.12
C SER A 117 -14.05 16.56 -39.82
N PRO A 118 -13.08 17.42 -39.46
CA PRO A 118 -12.40 17.34 -38.17
C PRO A 118 -13.38 17.21 -36.98
N ARG A 119 -14.60 17.75 -37.12
CA ARG A 119 -15.69 17.58 -36.13
C ARG A 119 -16.17 16.14 -35.94
N THR A 120 -16.21 15.31 -36.98
CA THR A 120 -16.65 13.90 -36.86
C THR A 120 -15.59 13.00 -36.22
N VAL A 121 -14.31 13.35 -36.33
CA VAL A 121 -13.22 12.65 -35.65
C VAL A 121 -13.14 13.08 -34.18
N LEU A 122 -13.27 14.38 -33.90
CA LEU A 122 -13.31 14.93 -32.54
C LEU A 122 -14.59 14.54 -31.76
N GLY A 123 -15.68 14.23 -32.46
CA GLY A 123 -16.99 13.91 -31.84
C GLY A 123 -17.15 12.47 -31.31
N LYS A 124 -16.23 11.55 -31.65
CA LYS A 124 -16.30 10.13 -31.21
C LYS A 124 -15.65 9.87 -29.84
N GLY A 125 -15.11 10.90 -29.19
CA GLY A 125 -14.38 10.75 -27.93
C GLY A 125 -13.04 10.04 -28.06
N ASN A 126 -12.52 9.87 -29.29
CA ASN A 126 -11.15 9.39 -29.49
C ASN A 126 -10.19 10.53 -29.14
N SER A 127 -9.38 10.33 -28.11
CA SER A 127 -8.40 11.33 -27.66
C SER A 127 -7.14 11.36 -28.53
N ASP A 128 -7.04 10.43 -29.49
CA ASP A 128 -6.01 10.39 -30.52
C ASP A 128 -6.65 10.38 -31.93
N PRO A 129 -7.10 11.55 -32.42
CA PRO A 129 -7.81 11.66 -33.70
C PRO A 129 -6.93 11.35 -34.93
N PHE A 130 -5.61 11.23 -34.75
CA PHE A 130 -4.65 11.00 -35.82
C PHE A 130 -4.03 9.60 -35.79
N ASP A 131 -4.45 8.73 -34.87
CA ASP A 131 -3.88 7.38 -34.67
C ASP A 131 -2.34 7.43 -34.54
N SER A 132 -1.88 8.42 -33.76
CA SER A 132 -0.46 8.71 -33.55
C SER A 132 0.19 7.83 -32.48
N LEU A 133 -0.62 7.12 -31.68
CA LEU A 133 -0.20 6.23 -30.61
C LEU A 133 -0.20 4.77 -31.06
N ALA A 134 0.52 3.91 -30.34
CA ALA A 134 0.60 2.49 -30.68
C ALA A 134 -0.67 1.70 -30.31
N VAL A 135 -1.56 2.30 -29.52
CA VAL A 135 -2.81 1.71 -29.06
C VAL A 135 -3.98 2.65 -29.31
N VAL A 136 -5.15 2.07 -29.65
CA VAL A 136 -6.39 2.84 -29.84
C VAL A 136 -6.86 3.40 -28.49
N ILE A 137 -7.01 4.73 -28.41
CA ILE A 137 -7.53 5.42 -27.23
C ILE A 137 -9.05 5.43 -27.24
N ASP A 138 -9.63 4.29 -26.89
CA ASP A 138 -11.07 4.16 -26.68
C ASP A 138 -11.54 4.85 -25.37
N PRO A 139 -12.85 4.94 -25.10
CA PRO A 139 -13.35 5.55 -23.86
C PRO A 139 -12.82 4.91 -22.57
N TRP A 140 -12.48 3.62 -22.58
CA TRP A 140 -11.91 2.94 -21.41
C TRP A 140 -10.45 3.28 -21.20
N ALA A 141 -9.65 3.28 -22.26
CA ALA A 141 -8.26 3.74 -22.24
C ALA A 141 -8.19 5.18 -21.71
N ASN A 142 -9.03 6.08 -22.23
CA ASN A 142 -9.10 7.45 -21.76
C ASN A 142 -9.51 7.52 -20.26
N ARG A 143 -10.51 6.73 -19.84
CA ARG A 143 -10.92 6.65 -18.42
C ARG A 143 -9.77 6.20 -17.51
N PHE A 144 -8.99 5.20 -17.91
CA PHE A 144 -7.85 4.71 -17.12
C PHE A 144 -6.73 5.74 -17.04
N MET A 145 -6.41 6.40 -18.16
CA MET A 145 -5.39 7.46 -18.19
C MET A 145 -5.81 8.69 -17.39
N ASP A 146 -7.07 9.12 -17.50
CA ASP A 146 -7.62 10.20 -16.68
C ASP A 146 -7.60 9.82 -15.19
N PHE A 147 -7.98 8.58 -14.84
CA PHE A 147 -7.87 8.10 -13.47
C PHE A 147 -6.43 8.15 -12.95
N GLY A 148 -5.49 7.68 -13.76
CA GLY A 148 -4.05 7.74 -13.49
C GLY A 148 -3.57 9.15 -13.16
N LYS A 149 -3.89 10.10 -14.04
CA LYS A 149 -3.53 11.52 -13.93
C LYS A 149 -4.17 12.22 -12.74
N THR A 150 -5.47 12.03 -12.58
CA THR A 150 -6.32 12.87 -11.71
C THR A 150 -6.34 12.37 -10.28
N TYR A 151 -6.20 11.07 -10.06
CA TYR A 151 -6.36 10.45 -8.74
C TYR A 151 -5.13 9.67 -8.30
N LEU A 152 -4.64 8.76 -9.14
CA LEU A 152 -3.62 7.80 -8.71
C LEU A 152 -2.24 8.43 -8.54
N ILE A 153 -1.71 9.11 -9.56
CA ILE A 153 -0.40 9.78 -9.48
C ILE A 153 -0.38 10.80 -8.34
N PRO A 154 -1.39 11.68 -8.19
CA PRO A 154 -1.47 12.57 -7.04
C PRO A 154 -1.45 11.85 -5.70
N ALA A 155 -2.10 10.70 -5.56
CA ALA A 155 -2.06 9.91 -4.33
C ALA A 155 -0.68 9.30 -4.06
N LEU A 156 -0.02 8.73 -5.08
CA LEU A 156 1.31 8.11 -4.97
C LEU A 156 2.39 9.10 -4.52
N TYR A 157 2.33 10.33 -5.05
CA TYR A 157 3.26 11.41 -4.69
C TYR A 157 2.69 12.36 -3.62
N GLN A 158 1.49 12.05 -3.12
CA GLN A 158 0.71 12.88 -2.21
C GLN A 158 0.61 14.36 -2.64
N THR A 159 0.55 14.68 -3.94
CA THR A 159 0.57 16.07 -4.43
C THR A 159 -0.67 16.85 -3.97
N GLY A 160 -0.48 17.90 -3.18
CA GLY A 160 -1.56 18.77 -2.68
C GLY A 160 -1.08 19.71 -1.59
N ASN A 161 -1.98 20.54 -1.03
CA ASN A 161 -1.62 21.50 0.04
C ASN A 161 -1.08 20.85 1.32
N ARG A 162 -1.27 19.53 1.47
CA ARG A 162 -0.75 18.70 2.57
C ARG A 162 0.29 17.68 2.11
N GLY A 163 0.68 17.75 0.84
CA GLY A 163 1.63 16.84 0.22
C GLY A 163 3.06 17.12 0.61
N TRP A 164 3.84 16.06 0.80
CA TRP A 164 5.26 16.17 1.14
C TRP A 164 6.18 16.13 -0.08
N ALA A 165 5.76 15.52 -1.20
CA ALA A 165 6.59 15.42 -2.38
C ALA A 165 6.46 16.64 -3.31
N PRO A 166 7.55 17.08 -3.97
CA PRO A 166 7.47 18.09 -5.02
C PRO A 166 6.52 17.65 -6.15
N SER A 167 5.92 18.60 -6.85
CA SER A 167 5.08 18.31 -8.04
C SER A 167 5.88 17.75 -9.22
N SER A 168 7.21 17.97 -9.25
CA SER A 168 8.10 17.55 -10.34
C SER A 168 8.16 16.02 -10.56
N PRO A 169 8.40 15.18 -9.53
CA PRO A 169 8.30 13.72 -9.65
C PRO A 169 6.96 13.21 -10.21
N ALA A 170 5.84 13.78 -9.75
CA ALA A 170 4.51 13.41 -10.25
C ALA A 170 4.33 13.77 -11.72
N ALA A 171 4.79 14.97 -12.12
CA ALA A 171 4.79 15.37 -13.52
C ALA A 171 5.67 14.44 -14.37
N ARG A 172 6.88 14.09 -13.93
CA ARG A 172 7.75 13.13 -14.65
C ARG A 172 7.09 11.76 -14.80
N ASN A 173 6.43 11.27 -13.76
CA ASN A 173 5.69 10.01 -13.82
C ASN A 173 4.59 10.05 -14.89
N TRP A 174 3.82 11.14 -14.93
CA TRP A 174 2.80 11.34 -15.95
C TRP A 174 3.36 11.38 -17.36
N HIS A 175 4.43 12.14 -17.61
CA HIS A 175 5.06 12.22 -18.93
C HIS A 175 5.64 10.87 -19.38
N ALA A 176 6.23 10.10 -18.46
CA ALA A 176 6.66 8.74 -18.74
C ALA A 176 5.46 7.85 -19.13
N GLY A 177 4.35 7.94 -18.40
CA GLY A 177 3.11 7.23 -18.73
C GLY A 177 2.52 7.61 -20.09
N ILE A 178 2.62 8.87 -20.50
CA ILE A 178 2.24 9.28 -21.87
C ILE A 178 3.16 8.68 -22.92
N LYS A 179 4.48 8.69 -22.67
CA LYS A 179 5.46 8.06 -23.57
C LYS A 179 5.17 6.56 -23.75
N ASP A 180 4.69 5.88 -22.71
CA ASP A 180 4.33 4.46 -22.78
C ASP A 180 3.23 4.17 -23.78
N LEU A 181 2.37 5.13 -24.12
CA LEU A 181 1.35 4.96 -25.16
C LEU A 181 1.93 4.78 -26.56
N SER A 182 3.23 5.05 -26.74
CA SER A 182 3.96 4.83 -28.00
C SER A 182 4.46 3.39 -28.19
N ASP A 183 4.32 2.52 -27.18
CA ASP A 183 4.65 1.09 -27.26
C ASP A 183 3.47 0.25 -26.77
N ARG A 184 3.04 -0.77 -27.52
CA ARG A 184 1.84 -1.55 -27.18
C ARG A 184 1.96 -2.26 -25.84
N CYS A 185 3.12 -2.86 -25.56
CA CYS A 185 3.34 -3.61 -24.34
C CYS A 185 3.33 -2.65 -23.13
N ALA A 186 4.03 -1.52 -23.25
CA ALA A 186 4.10 -0.49 -22.21
C ALA A 186 2.72 0.10 -21.93
N ALA A 187 1.98 0.45 -22.99
CA ALA A 187 0.64 1.01 -22.89
C ALA A 187 -0.33 0.05 -22.19
N PHE A 188 -0.37 -1.21 -22.60
CA PHE A 188 -1.22 -2.22 -21.96
C PHE A 188 -0.81 -2.48 -20.52
N GLY A 189 0.49 -2.59 -20.22
CA GLY A 189 1.00 -2.71 -18.86
C GLY A 189 0.58 -1.54 -17.97
N LEU A 190 0.75 -0.30 -18.45
CA LEU A 190 0.36 0.92 -17.73
C LEU A 190 -1.14 0.99 -17.48
N MET A 191 -1.95 0.81 -18.53
CA MET A 191 -3.41 0.87 -18.42
C MET A 191 -3.94 -0.26 -17.55
N SER A 192 -3.31 -1.45 -17.55
CA SER A 192 -3.70 -2.56 -16.68
C SER A 192 -3.49 -2.23 -15.20
N TYR A 193 -2.39 -1.53 -14.88
CA TYR A 193 -2.13 -1.04 -13.52
C TYR A 193 -3.18 -0.02 -13.08
N TYR A 194 -3.49 0.95 -13.93
CA TYR A 194 -4.53 1.96 -13.64
C TYR A 194 -5.93 1.35 -13.54
N ALA A 195 -6.28 0.39 -14.39
CA ALA A 195 -7.54 -0.33 -14.34
C ALA A 195 -7.67 -1.19 -13.07
N THR A 196 -6.57 -1.83 -12.64
CA THR A 196 -6.53 -2.60 -11.39
C THR A 196 -6.72 -1.68 -10.18
N ALA A 197 -6.05 -0.52 -10.16
CA ALA A 197 -6.25 0.49 -9.13
C ALA A 197 -7.69 0.99 -9.09
N LEU A 198 -8.28 1.34 -10.24
CA LEU A 198 -9.66 1.76 -10.33
C LEU A 198 -10.62 0.69 -9.80
N THR A 199 -10.36 -0.59 -10.09
CA THR A 199 -11.15 -1.72 -9.59
C THR A 199 -11.19 -1.75 -8.07
N ILE A 200 -10.04 -1.57 -7.41
CA ILE A 200 -9.95 -1.57 -5.94
C ILE A 200 -10.74 -0.42 -5.33
N ILE A 201 -10.63 0.78 -5.91
CA ILE A 201 -11.23 1.99 -5.35
C ILE A 201 -12.74 2.08 -5.61
N SER A 202 -13.20 1.59 -6.76
CA SER A 202 -14.60 1.74 -7.20
C SER A 202 -15.42 0.46 -7.14
N ASN A 203 -14.80 -0.71 -6.93
CA ASN A 203 -15.42 -2.02 -7.05
C ASN A 203 -16.13 -2.23 -8.43
N ASP A 204 -15.61 -1.60 -9.49
CA ASP A 204 -16.17 -1.67 -10.85
C ASP A 204 -15.74 -2.98 -11.54
N ALA A 205 -16.67 -3.93 -11.65
CA ALA A 205 -16.43 -5.24 -12.28
C ALA A 205 -16.00 -5.14 -13.76
N ASN A 206 -16.44 -4.10 -14.48
CA ASN A 206 -16.01 -3.90 -15.88
C ASN A 206 -14.56 -3.43 -15.94
N ALA A 207 -14.15 -2.55 -15.01
CA ALA A 207 -12.74 -2.18 -14.87
C ALA A 207 -11.88 -3.42 -14.55
N ALA A 208 -12.37 -4.33 -13.69
CA ALA A 208 -11.69 -5.58 -13.36
C ALA A 208 -11.47 -6.47 -14.60
N LYS A 209 -12.53 -6.69 -15.38
CA LYS A 209 -12.47 -7.48 -16.62
C LYS A 209 -11.49 -6.86 -17.62
N ARG A 210 -11.53 -5.54 -17.80
CA ARG A 210 -10.62 -4.81 -18.69
C ARG A 210 -9.16 -4.87 -18.21
N ALA A 211 -8.94 -4.76 -16.90
CA ALA A 211 -7.60 -4.91 -16.32
C ALA A 211 -7.00 -6.26 -16.68
N LEU A 212 -7.76 -7.36 -16.52
CA LEU A 212 -7.30 -8.70 -16.87
C LEU A 212 -6.92 -8.81 -18.36
N VAL A 213 -7.80 -8.36 -19.26
CA VAL A 213 -7.53 -8.37 -20.71
C VAL A 213 -6.26 -7.59 -21.06
N LEU A 214 -6.06 -6.42 -20.47
CA LEU A 214 -4.86 -5.60 -20.69
C LEU A 214 -3.60 -6.29 -20.18
N LYS A 215 -3.65 -6.95 -19.00
CA LYS A 215 -2.51 -7.72 -18.47
C LYS A 215 -2.15 -8.87 -19.40
N THR A 216 -3.13 -9.66 -19.84
CA THR A 216 -2.90 -10.79 -20.76
C THR A 216 -2.18 -10.33 -22.03
N LYS A 217 -2.67 -9.28 -22.67
CA LYS A 217 -2.05 -8.71 -23.88
C LYS A 217 -0.62 -8.22 -23.62
N ALA A 218 -0.37 -7.56 -22.49
CA ALA A 218 0.96 -7.10 -22.12
C ALA A 218 1.93 -8.27 -21.88
N VAL A 219 1.49 -9.33 -21.21
CA VAL A 219 2.29 -10.54 -20.96
C VAL A 219 2.62 -11.28 -22.26
N GLU A 220 1.67 -11.42 -23.17
CA GLU A 220 1.88 -12.03 -24.50
C GLU A 220 2.94 -11.29 -25.31
N LEU A 221 2.82 -9.95 -25.38
CA LEU A 221 3.80 -9.11 -26.08
C LEU A 221 5.18 -9.17 -25.42
N LEU A 222 5.26 -9.12 -24.09
CA LEU A 222 6.51 -9.25 -23.36
C LEU A 222 7.16 -10.61 -23.62
N ARG A 223 6.38 -11.70 -23.60
CA ARG A 223 6.89 -13.04 -23.90
C ARG A 223 7.51 -13.11 -25.29
N HIS A 224 6.83 -12.56 -26.29
CA HIS A 224 7.36 -12.50 -27.66
C HIS A 224 8.68 -11.71 -27.71
N GLN A 225 8.74 -10.54 -27.07
CA GLN A 225 9.97 -9.74 -27.00
C GLN A 225 11.13 -10.51 -26.35
N LEU A 226 10.88 -11.19 -25.23
CA LEU A 226 11.90 -11.97 -24.54
C LEU A 226 12.44 -13.13 -25.39
N VAL A 227 11.57 -13.83 -26.14
CA VAL A 227 11.99 -14.89 -27.07
C VAL A 227 12.88 -14.34 -28.17
N VAL A 228 12.53 -13.18 -28.75
CA VAL A 228 13.36 -12.53 -29.78
C VAL A 228 14.71 -12.09 -29.19
N MET A 229 14.72 -11.53 -27.98
CA MET A 229 15.97 -11.12 -27.32
C MET A 229 16.88 -12.29 -27.02
N ASP A 230 16.33 -13.40 -26.52
CA ASP A 230 17.07 -14.64 -26.26
C ASP A 230 17.68 -15.22 -27.53
N ALA A 231 16.91 -15.27 -28.63
CA ALA A 231 17.39 -15.69 -29.94
C ALA A 231 18.52 -14.80 -30.48
N LEU A 232 18.53 -13.51 -30.11
CA LEU A 232 19.58 -12.55 -30.47
C LEU A 232 20.74 -12.51 -29.45
N GLY A 233 20.71 -13.33 -28.39
CA GLY A 233 21.68 -13.29 -27.29
C GLY A 233 21.73 -11.95 -26.56
N SER A 234 20.66 -11.16 -26.65
CA SER A 234 20.58 -9.81 -26.09
C SER A 234 20.15 -9.84 -24.62
N CYS A 235 20.79 -9.01 -23.80
CA CYS A 235 20.40 -8.86 -22.41
C CYS A 235 19.13 -8.00 -22.26
N ILE A 236 18.39 -8.19 -21.15
CA ILE A 236 17.25 -7.31 -20.80
C ILE A 236 17.70 -5.85 -20.77
N ASP A 237 17.22 -5.06 -21.72
CA ASP A 237 17.48 -3.63 -21.82
C ASP A 237 16.57 -2.82 -20.87
N THR A 238 16.84 -1.52 -20.74
CA THR A 238 16.08 -0.62 -19.86
C THR A 238 14.60 -0.52 -20.26
N ASN A 239 14.28 -0.65 -21.55
CA ASN A 239 12.90 -0.60 -22.02
C ASN A 239 12.11 -1.82 -21.54
N THR A 240 12.64 -3.02 -21.80
CA THR A 240 12.08 -4.30 -21.38
C THR A 240 12.01 -4.40 -19.85
N GLN A 241 13.03 -3.89 -19.15
CA GLN A 241 13.00 -3.79 -17.68
C GLN A 241 11.81 -2.94 -17.20
N GLY A 242 11.56 -1.79 -17.85
CA GLY A 242 10.38 -0.98 -17.58
C GLY A 242 9.07 -1.71 -17.84
N LEU A 243 8.98 -2.52 -18.91
CA LEU A 243 7.79 -3.32 -19.22
C LEU A 243 7.50 -4.35 -18.12
N ILE A 244 8.52 -5.10 -17.71
CA ILE A 244 8.42 -6.09 -16.61
C ILE A 244 7.96 -5.38 -15.33
N PHE A 245 8.48 -4.19 -15.05
CA PHE A 245 8.10 -3.43 -13.86
C PHE A 245 6.64 -2.95 -13.85
N ARG A 246 6.06 -2.61 -15.01
CA ARG A 246 4.63 -2.27 -15.09
C ARG A 246 3.75 -3.47 -14.75
N LEU A 247 4.08 -4.64 -15.29
CA LEU A 247 3.39 -5.89 -14.98
C LEU A 247 3.56 -6.26 -13.50
N PHE A 248 4.78 -6.17 -12.96
CA PHE A 248 5.05 -6.40 -11.54
C PHE A 248 4.13 -5.56 -10.64
N ARG A 249 3.99 -4.25 -10.91
CA ARG A 249 3.10 -3.36 -10.16
C ARG A 249 1.63 -3.72 -10.30
N ALA A 250 1.19 -4.10 -11.50
CA ALA A 250 -0.19 -4.49 -11.78
C ALA A 250 -0.57 -5.80 -11.07
N GLU A 251 0.38 -6.75 -10.95
CA GLU A 251 0.17 -8.02 -10.25
C GLU A 251 0.20 -7.87 -8.73
N ILE A 252 1.10 -7.03 -8.19
CA ILE A 252 1.09 -6.70 -6.75
C ILE A 252 -0.24 -6.07 -6.37
N LEU A 253 -0.67 -5.07 -7.13
CA LEU A 253 -1.91 -4.37 -6.84
C LEU A 253 -3.12 -5.30 -7.02
N GLY A 254 -3.09 -6.18 -8.01
CA GLY A 254 -4.10 -7.22 -8.23
C GLY A 254 -4.05 -8.38 -7.24
N ARG A 255 -3.15 -8.36 -6.24
CA ARG A 255 -2.93 -9.43 -5.25
C ARG A 255 -2.61 -10.80 -5.87
N ASN A 256 -2.01 -10.81 -7.06
CA ASN A 256 -1.54 -12.02 -7.72
C ASN A 256 -0.06 -12.26 -7.35
N SER A 257 0.16 -12.86 -6.18
CA SER A 257 1.53 -12.98 -5.65
C SER A 257 2.45 -13.84 -6.53
N THR A 258 1.92 -14.89 -7.17
CA THR A 258 2.71 -15.77 -8.04
C THR A 258 3.26 -15.04 -9.26
N ALA A 259 2.41 -14.29 -9.97
CA ALA A 259 2.86 -13.52 -11.14
C ALA A 259 3.76 -12.34 -10.71
N ALA A 260 3.44 -11.68 -9.59
CA ALA A 260 4.30 -10.64 -9.02
C ALA A 260 5.70 -11.19 -8.70
N LEU A 261 5.80 -12.37 -8.10
CA LEU A 261 7.07 -13.03 -7.79
C LEU A 261 7.87 -13.34 -9.06
N LEU A 262 7.21 -13.84 -10.12
CA LEU A 262 7.86 -14.10 -11.41
C LEU A 262 8.47 -12.82 -11.99
N HIS A 263 7.68 -11.76 -12.15
CA HIS A 263 8.17 -10.50 -12.71
C HIS A 263 9.24 -9.85 -11.81
N GLY A 264 9.07 -9.89 -10.50
CA GLY A 264 10.05 -9.35 -9.56
C GLY A 264 11.39 -10.09 -9.62
N ARG A 265 11.41 -11.42 -9.80
CA ARG A 265 12.66 -12.18 -10.01
C ARG A 265 13.38 -11.75 -11.28
N MET A 266 12.64 -11.55 -12.37
CA MET A 266 13.22 -11.02 -13.62
C MET A 266 13.85 -9.64 -13.43
N LEU A 267 13.19 -8.75 -12.68
CA LEU A 267 13.72 -7.42 -12.33
C LEU A 267 14.98 -7.53 -11.47
N ARG A 268 14.97 -8.38 -10.45
CA ARG A 268 16.13 -8.62 -9.58
C ARG A 268 17.34 -9.06 -10.40
N SER A 269 17.19 -10.08 -11.24
CA SER A 269 18.30 -10.58 -12.07
C SER A 269 18.79 -9.54 -13.08
N SER A 270 17.94 -8.62 -13.55
CA SER A 270 18.35 -7.50 -14.39
C SER A 270 19.15 -6.46 -13.59
N LEU A 271 18.69 -6.10 -12.40
CA LEU A 271 19.33 -5.10 -11.53
C LEU A 271 20.66 -5.61 -10.94
N GLU A 272 20.76 -6.89 -10.58
CA GLU A 272 22.02 -7.50 -10.13
C GLU A 272 23.09 -7.44 -11.22
N ARG A 273 22.73 -7.69 -12.48
CA ARG A 273 23.64 -7.54 -13.63
C ARG A 273 24.08 -6.09 -13.83
N GLN A 274 23.17 -5.12 -13.70
CA GLN A 274 23.54 -3.70 -13.76
C GLN A 274 24.47 -3.31 -12.61
N CYS A 275 24.26 -3.86 -11.41
CA CYS A 275 25.14 -3.66 -10.26
C CYS A 275 26.55 -4.18 -10.55
N GLN A 276 26.67 -5.41 -11.07
CA GLN A 276 27.95 -6.00 -11.45
C GLN A 276 28.67 -5.21 -12.57
N ALA A 277 27.91 -4.65 -13.50
CA ALA A 277 28.42 -3.83 -14.59
C ALA A 277 28.71 -2.36 -14.20
N GLY A 278 28.39 -1.93 -12.97
CA GLY A 278 28.53 -0.54 -12.54
C GLY A 278 27.56 0.44 -13.21
N THR A 279 26.44 -0.04 -13.76
CA THR A 279 25.44 0.73 -14.52
C THR A 279 24.08 0.80 -13.81
N LEU A 280 24.03 0.43 -12.54
CA LEU A 280 22.80 0.35 -11.74
C LEU A 280 22.05 1.69 -11.68
N ASP A 281 20.81 1.68 -12.17
CA ASP A 281 19.88 2.79 -11.95
C ASP A 281 19.30 2.72 -10.53
N LEU A 282 19.88 3.52 -9.62
CA LEU A 282 19.45 3.59 -8.23
C LEU A 282 18.01 4.09 -8.08
N ALA A 283 17.53 4.95 -8.97
CA ALA A 283 16.15 5.44 -8.92
C ALA A 283 15.20 4.29 -9.27
N PHE A 284 15.51 3.52 -10.29
CA PHE A 284 14.73 2.34 -10.66
C PHE A 284 14.76 1.25 -9.59
N LEU A 285 15.92 0.99 -8.98
CA LEU A 285 16.03 0.08 -7.83
C LEU A 285 15.14 0.54 -6.68
N SER A 286 15.18 1.84 -6.33
CA SER A 286 14.38 2.39 -5.22
C SER A 286 12.88 2.18 -5.42
N VAL A 287 12.34 2.41 -6.62
CA VAL A 287 10.91 2.16 -6.87
C VAL A 287 10.60 0.66 -6.97
N SER A 288 11.57 -0.17 -7.38
CA SER A 288 11.43 -1.64 -7.39
C SER A 288 11.31 -2.22 -5.98
N ILE A 289 12.19 -1.83 -5.06
CA ILE A 289 12.14 -2.28 -3.66
C ILE A 289 10.91 -1.74 -2.93
N TYR A 290 10.45 -0.52 -3.24
CA TYR A 290 9.18 0.01 -2.75
C TYR A 290 8.03 -0.97 -3.06
N HIS A 291 7.92 -1.41 -4.31
CA HIS A 291 6.89 -2.37 -4.73
C HIS A 291 7.09 -3.78 -4.16
N ASP A 292 8.32 -4.25 -4.03
CA ASP A 292 8.61 -5.52 -3.38
C ASP A 292 8.20 -5.52 -1.90
N ASN A 293 8.41 -4.43 -1.16
CA ASN A 293 7.91 -4.28 0.19
C ASN A 293 6.39 -4.33 0.28
N PHE A 294 5.66 -3.77 -0.69
CA PHE A 294 4.20 -3.96 -0.73
C PHE A 294 3.81 -5.40 -0.92
N ARG A 295 4.47 -6.10 -1.86
CA ARG A 295 4.22 -7.52 -2.07
C ARG A 295 4.45 -8.29 -0.77
N SER A 296 5.68 -8.24 -0.25
CA SER A 296 6.11 -9.04 0.89
C SER A 296 5.25 -8.78 2.13
N THR A 297 4.90 -7.53 2.41
CA THR A 297 4.06 -7.19 3.57
C THR A 297 2.58 -7.51 3.38
N SER A 298 2.05 -7.45 2.16
CA SER A 298 0.65 -7.79 1.90
C SER A 298 0.40 -9.30 1.82
N SER A 299 1.39 -10.07 1.37
CA SER A 299 1.31 -11.54 1.29
C SER A 299 1.97 -12.26 2.47
N MET A 300 2.72 -11.56 3.31
CA MET A 300 3.55 -12.14 4.39
C MET A 300 4.56 -13.16 3.84
N GLU A 301 5.19 -12.81 2.72
CA GLU A 301 6.16 -13.66 2.03
C GLU A 301 7.54 -13.02 1.99
N TRP A 302 8.55 -13.83 1.68
CA TRP A 302 9.93 -13.35 1.54
C TRP A 302 10.01 -12.23 0.50
N PRO A 303 10.67 -11.11 0.83
CA PRO A 303 11.05 -10.10 -0.14
C PRO A 303 11.88 -10.72 -1.28
N ILE A 304 11.71 -10.18 -2.48
CA ILE A 304 12.40 -10.65 -3.67
C ILE A 304 13.83 -10.15 -3.66
N PHE A 305 14.05 -8.89 -3.30
CA PHE A 305 15.38 -8.27 -3.27
C PHE A 305 16.14 -8.64 -2.00
N ASP A 306 17.47 -8.60 -2.07
CA ASP A 306 18.32 -8.78 -0.90
C ASP A 306 18.51 -7.45 -0.15
N TYR A 307 17.88 -7.36 1.02
CA TYR A 307 17.90 -6.21 1.92
C TYR A 307 19.03 -6.24 2.95
N GLU A 308 19.81 -7.32 2.98
CA GLU A 308 20.92 -7.47 3.94
C GLU A 308 22.24 -7.00 3.33
N GLU A 309 22.49 -7.30 2.05
CA GLU A 309 23.78 -6.99 1.40
C GLU A 309 23.60 -6.13 0.14
N LEU A 310 22.89 -6.61 -0.87
CA LEU A 310 22.78 -5.95 -2.18
C LEU A 310 22.21 -4.53 -2.09
N VAL A 311 21.04 -4.37 -1.48
CA VAL A 311 20.36 -3.06 -1.39
C VAL A 311 21.18 -2.07 -0.54
N PRO A 312 21.67 -2.44 0.67
CA PRO A 312 22.56 -1.57 1.42
C PRO A 312 23.83 -1.16 0.67
N ALA A 313 24.48 -2.09 -0.04
CA ALA A 313 25.67 -1.79 -0.82
C ALA A 313 25.37 -0.79 -1.95
N ALA A 314 24.27 -0.99 -2.67
CA ALA A 314 23.86 -0.11 -3.77
C ALA A 314 23.62 1.35 -3.31
N PHE A 315 23.03 1.54 -2.14
CA PHE A 315 22.70 2.87 -1.62
C PHE A 315 23.75 3.47 -0.66
N ALA A 316 24.85 2.77 -0.39
CA ALA A 316 25.86 3.20 0.59
C ALA A 316 26.36 4.64 0.35
N ALA A 317 26.62 5.03 -0.89
CA ALA A 317 27.06 6.38 -1.25
C ALA A 317 25.97 7.44 -0.98
N VAL A 318 24.71 7.12 -1.27
CA VAL A 318 23.56 7.99 -0.99
C VAL A 318 23.44 8.18 0.52
N TRP A 319 23.52 7.09 1.29
CA TRP A 319 23.28 7.10 2.72
C TRP A 319 24.36 7.77 3.56
N LYS A 320 25.58 7.88 3.06
CA LYS A 320 26.65 8.68 3.69
C LYS A 320 26.29 10.15 3.80
N ARG A 321 25.42 10.66 2.93
CA ARG A 321 24.94 12.05 3.00
C ARG A 321 23.75 12.12 3.95
N VAL A 322 23.99 12.37 5.24
CA VAL A 322 22.90 12.63 6.19
C VAL A 322 22.21 13.95 5.79
N PRO A 323 20.90 13.94 5.47
CA PRO A 323 20.24 15.09 4.87
C PRO A 323 20.00 16.23 5.86
N LEU A 324 19.89 15.92 7.15
CA LEU A 324 19.58 16.86 8.22
C LEU A 324 20.32 16.48 9.49
N THR A 325 20.93 17.47 10.14
CA THR A 325 21.45 17.32 11.51
C THR A 325 20.26 17.26 12.47
N LEU A 326 20.25 16.26 13.34
CA LEU A 326 19.26 16.19 14.42
C LEU A 326 19.55 17.30 15.44
N PRO A 327 18.51 17.92 16.04
CA PRO A 327 18.70 18.74 17.23
C PRO A 327 19.43 17.92 18.31
N LYS A 328 20.34 18.54 19.06
CA LYS A 328 21.14 17.82 20.08
C LYS A 328 20.25 17.15 21.13
N GLU A 329 19.16 17.81 21.50
CA GLU A 329 18.16 17.30 22.44
C GLU A 329 17.52 16.01 21.92
N ALA A 330 17.29 15.93 20.60
CA ALA A 330 16.76 14.74 19.95
C ALA A 330 17.80 13.61 19.86
N GLU A 331 19.10 13.93 19.80
CA GLU A 331 20.18 12.94 19.85
C GLU A 331 20.37 12.36 21.26
N GLU A 332 20.26 13.20 22.30
CA GLU A 332 20.32 12.77 23.70
C GLU A 332 19.16 11.81 24.05
N ASP A 333 17.98 12.04 23.47
CA ASP A 333 16.80 11.18 23.61
C ASP A 333 16.91 9.81 22.90
N LEU A 334 17.92 9.59 22.03
CA LEU A 334 18.02 8.35 21.26
C LEU A 334 18.48 7.15 22.08
N GLY A 335 19.19 7.31 23.20
CA GLY A 335 19.56 6.21 24.10
C GLY A 335 19.90 4.85 23.46
N GLU A 336 19.64 3.76 24.18
CA GLU A 336 19.70 2.39 23.65
C GLU A 336 18.30 1.87 23.33
N PRO A 337 18.13 0.97 22.35
CA PRO A 337 16.85 0.28 22.16
C PRO A 337 16.46 -0.52 23.41
N ASP A 338 15.16 -0.66 23.63
CA ASP A 338 14.61 -1.40 24.77
C ASP A 338 15.27 -2.80 24.90
N PRO A 339 15.67 -3.21 26.12
CA PRO A 339 16.41 -4.46 26.31
C PRO A 339 15.60 -5.71 25.93
N SER A 340 14.27 -5.62 25.85
CA SER A 340 13.42 -6.71 25.39
C SER A 340 13.64 -7.09 23.92
N ILE A 341 14.28 -6.23 23.13
CA ILE A 341 14.71 -6.55 21.76
C ILE A 341 16.00 -7.37 21.84
N THR A 342 15.85 -8.66 22.14
CA THR A 342 16.97 -9.59 22.37
C THR A 342 17.61 -10.07 21.08
N ASP A 343 16.90 -9.98 19.95
CA ASP A 343 17.48 -10.31 18.66
C ASP A 343 18.51 -9.25 18.22
N PRO A 344 19.79 -9.59 18.01
CA PRO A 344 20.82 -8.61 17.69
C PRO A 344 20.56 -7.84 16.38
N LYS A 345 20.04 -8.51 15.36
CA LYS A 345 19.77 -7.88 14.05
C LYS A 345 18.60 -6.90 14.14
N LEU A 346 17.51 -7.28 14.79
CA LEU A 346 16.37 -6.41 15.04
C LEU A 346 16.77 -5.24 15.93
N ARG A 347 17.55 -5.48 16.99
CA ARG A 347 18.05 -4.43 17.89
C ARG A 347 18.85 -3.39 17.13
N GLN A 348 19.78 -3.83 16.28
CA GLN A 348 20.56 -2.94 15.42
C GLN A 348 19.67 -2.18 14.42
N THR A 349 18.72 -2.88 13.79
CA THR A 349 17.77 -2.26 12.85
C THR A 349 16.95 -1.16 13.54
N VAL A 350 16.38 -1.42 14.73
CA VAL A 350 15.65 -0.43 15.52
C VAL A 350 16.55 0.73 15.92
N LYS A 351 17.79 0.44 16.36
CA LYS A 351 18.79 1.48 16.70
C LYS A 351 19.05 2.42 15.52
N ASP A 352 19.19 1.89 14.31
CA ASP A 352 19.44 2.68 13.10
C ASP A 352 18.18 3.42 12.60
N MET A 353 17.00 2.85 12.88
CA MET A 353 15.71 3.44 12.50
C MET A 353 15.29 4.62 13.37
N ARG A 354 15.61 4.63 14.66
CA ARG A 354 15.22 5.70 15.59
C ARG A 354 15.69 7.10 15.15
N PRO A 355 16.98 7.38 14.88
CA PRO A 355 17.42 8.68 14.36
C PRO A 355 16.77 8.99 13.01
N PHE A 356 16.63 7.99 12.14
CA PHE A 356 15.95 8.14 10.85
C PHE A 356 14.49 8.60 11.01
N PHE A 357 13.76 8.04 11.98
CA PHE A 357 12.36 8.35 12.23
C PHE A 357 12.16 9.73 12.86
N LEU A 358 13.14 10.20 13.64
CA LEU A 358 13.19 11.60 14.09
C LEU A 358 13.43 12.57 12.94
N ILE A 359 14.41 12.29 12.06
CA ILE A 359 14.64 13.07 10.84
C ILE A 359 13.36 13.13 10.00
N TYR A 360 12.67 11.99 9.86
CA TYR A 360 11.40 11.93 9.15
C TYR A 360 10.33 12.84 9.78
N SER A 361 10.20 12.80 11.10
CA SER A 361 9.27 13.65 11.86
C SER A 361 9.58 15.14 11.70
N LEU A 362 10.87 15.51 11.61
CA LEU A 362 11.30 16.87 11.33
C LEU A 362 10.96 17.29 9.89
N MET A 363 11.20 16.42 8.90
CA MET A 363 10.79 16.66 7.52
C MET A 363 9.27 16.86 7.41
N ALA A 364 8.51 16.11 8.19
CA ALA A 364 7.06 16.12 8.23
C ALA A 364 6.42 17.33 8.93
N THR A 365 7.10 17.93 9.90
CA THR A 365 6.65 19.10 10.66
C THR A 365 7.06 20.40 9.98
N ARG A 366 8.23 20.42 9.32
CA ARG A 366 8.69 21.53 8.49
C ARG A 366 7.97 21.61 7.14
N ARG A 367 6.63 21.43 7.15
CA ARG A 367 5.67 21.23 6.04
C ARG A 367 5.73 22.23 4.86
N LYS A 368 6.71 23.13 4.77
CA LYS A 368 6.81 24.09 3.67
C LYS A 368 8.15 24.30 2.97
N THR A 369 9.35 24.09 3.52
CA THR A 369 10.58 24.52 2.78
C THR A 369 11.88 23.91 3.30
N SER A 370 12.48 22.97 2.55
CA SER A 370 13.94 22.87 2.26
C SER A 370 14.40 21.47 1.80
N ALA A 371 13.63 20.40 2.04
CA ALA A 371 14.06 19.05 1.67
C ALA A 371 14.21 18.93 0.15
N SER A 372 15.44 18.70 -0.31
CA SER A 372 15.77 18.53 -1.71
C SER A 372 15.22 17.19 -2.25
N PRO A 373 15.07 17.02 -3.57
CA PRO A 373 14.75 15.72 -4.16
C PRO A 373 15.71 14.60 -3.72
N THR A 374 16.96 14.93 -3.45
CA THR A 374 17.96 13.98 -2.97
C THR A 374 17.76 13.60 -1.49
N ASP A 375 17.26 14.51 -0.64
CA ASP A 375 16.90 14.17 0.74
C ASP A 375 15.72 13.21 0.78
N TRP A 376 14.74 13.43 -0.10
CA TRP A 376 13.64 12.48 -0.28
C TRP A 376 14.09 11.13 -0.81
N PHE A 377 15.04 11.12 -1.75
CA PHE A 377 15.60 9.88 -2.27
C PHE A 377 16.38 9.10 -1.20
N TRP A 378 17.18 9.79 -0.39
CA TRP A 378 17.82 9.23 0.80
C TRP A 378 16.79 8.63 1.75
N PHE A 379 15.73 9.38 2.04
CA PHE A 379 14.69 8.96 2.97
C PHE A 379 13.95 7.71 2.47
N LEU A 380 13.49 7.73 1.21
CA LEU A 380 12.74 6.62 0.63
C LEU A 380 13.59 5.36 0.55
N SER A 381 14.81 5.44 -0.02
CA SER A 381 15.70 4.28 -0.13
C SER A 381 15.99 3.63 1.23
N ARG A 382 16.18 4.43 2.28
CA ARG A 382 16.45 3.93 3.63
C ARG A 382 15.20 3.35 4.30
N SER A 383 14.05 4.02 4.19
CA SER A 383 12.75 3.52 4.66
C SER A 383 12.42 2.16 4.06
N GLU A 384 12.57 2.03 2.73
CA GLU A 384 12.30 0.77 2.03
C GLU A 384 13.27 -0.32 2.43
N THR A 385 14.54 0.03 2.71
CA THR A 385 15.50 -0.97 3.17
C THR A 385 15.11 -1.54 4.53
N PHE A 386 14.76 -0.67 5.49
CA PHE A 386 14.34 -1.10 6.81
C PHE A 386 13.10 -1.99 6.78
N GLN A 387 12.13 -1.69 5.92
CA GLN A 387 10.94 -2.53 5.76
C GLN A 387 11.29 -3.94 5.29
N GLY A 388 12.16 -4.07 4.29
CA GLY A 388 12.60 -5.37 3.80
C GLY A 388 13.40 -6.15 4.84
N GLN A 389 14.26 -5.49 5.62
CA GLN A 389 15.00 -6.10 6.73
C GLN A 389 14.07 -6.61 7.84
N LEU A 390 13.08 -5.81 8.24
CA LEU A 390 12.07 -6.20 9.24
C LEU A 390 11.25 -7.40 8.74
N MET A 391 10.87 -7.41 7.46
CA MET A 391 10.11 -8.51 6.85
C MET A 391 10.95 -9.80 6.80
N ASN A 392 12.21 -9.71 6.36
CA ASN A 392 13.16 -10.82 6.40
C ASN A 392 13.31 -11.38 7.82
N ARG A 393 13.48 -10.51 8.81
CA ARG A 393 13.69 -10.95 10.19
C ARG A 393 12.44 -11.57 10.79
N TYR A 394 11.26 -11.00 10.55
CA TYR A 394 9.97 -11.57 10.95
C TYR A 394 9.83 -13.01 10.45
N LEU A 395 10.05 -13.26 9.15
CA LEU A 395 9.87 -14.60 8.56
C LEU A 395 10.88 -15.62 9.13
N ARG A 396 12.12 -15.19 9.41
CA ARG A 396 13.11 -16.03 10.11
C ARG A 396 12.62 -16.39 11.51
N LEU A 397 12.19 -15.40 12.30
CA LEU A 397 11.75 -15.59 13.68
C LEU A 397 10.50 -16.47 13.79
N VAL A 398 9.54 -16.33 12.87
CA VAL A 398 8.36 -17.22 12.80
C VAL A 398 8.77 -18.65 12.48
N LYS A 399 9.72 -18.85 11.54
CA LYS A 399 10.25 -20.17 11.20
C LYS A 399 11.01 -20.80 12.38
N GLU A 400 11.82 -20.01 13.08
CA GLU A 400 12.53 -20.43 14.30
C GLU A 400 11.53 -20.83 15.40
N ALA A 401 10.49 -20.03 15.62
CA ALA A 401 9.45 -20.31 16.63
C ALA A 401 8.67 -21.60 16.35
N ALA A 402 8.49 -21.97 15.08
CA ALA A 402 7.84 -23.20 14.67
C ALA A 402 8.74 -24.45 14.85
N GLY A 403 10.07 -24.27 14.86
CA GLY A 403 11.04 -25.36 14.99
C GLY A 403 11.47 -25.66 16.42
N ASP A 404 11.37 -24.68 17.33
CA ASP A 404 11.83 -24.81 18.72
C ASP A 404 10.72 -24.44 19.71
N SER A 405 10.12 -25.47 20.34
CA SER A 405 9.05 -25.32 21.32
C SER A 405 9.47 -24.59 22.60
N GLN A 406 10.77 -24.61 22.95
CA GLN A 406 11.27 -23.93 24.15
C GLN A 406 11.44 -22.43 23.92
N ARG A 407 11.77 -22.03 22.69
CA ARG A 407 11.97 -20.62 22.31
C ARG A 407 10.78 -19.97 21.63
N THR A 408 9.68 -20.70 21.43
CA THR A 408 8.49 -20.20 20.72
C THR A 408 8.04 -18.84 21.23
N ALA A 409 7.85 -18.65 22.55
CA ALA A 409 7.37 -17.37 23.09
C ALA A 409 8.32 -16.20 22.83
N ALA A 410 9.62 -16.39 23.06
CA ALA A 410 10.62 -15.34 22.86
C ALA A 410 10.76 -14.98 21.37
N SER A 411 10.85 -15.98 20.49
CA SER A 411 10.93 -15.76 19.04
C SER A 411 9.66 -15.11 18.48
N GLN A 412 8.46 -15.52 18.97
CA GLN A 412 7.20 -14.88 18.59
C GLN A 412 7.12 -13.43 19.07
N LEU A 413 7.59 -13.13 20.29
CA LEU A 413 7.65 -11.77 20.79
C LEU A 413 8.54 -10.89 19.89
N GLN A 414 9.74 -11.36 19.52
CA GLN A 414 10.60 -10.63 18.59
C GLN A 414 9.93 -10.46 17.21
N ALA A 415 9.23 -11.48 16.71
CA ALA A 415 8.49 -11.39 15.45
C ALA A 415 7.37 -10.34 15.53
N CYS A 416 6.67 -10.25 16.66
CA CYS A 416 5.67 -9.22 16.90
C CYS A 416 6.28 -7.81 16.95
N ILE A 417 7.48 -7.65 17.54
CA ILE A 417 8.22 -6.39 17.53
C ILE A 417 8.56 -5.99 16.09
N CYS A 418 9.00 -6.93 15.23
CA CYS A 418 9.21 -6.65 13.80
C CYS A 418 7.95 -6.09 13.14
N LEU A 419 6.79 -6.73 13.34
CA LEU A 419 5.51 -6.31 12.74
C LEU A 419 5.02 -4.96 13.27
N ALA A 420 5.12 -4.71 14.57
CA ALA A 420 4.76 -3.43 15.17
C ALA A 420 5.67 -2.29 14.66
N THR A 421 6.97 -2.55 14.55
CA THR A 421 7.94 -1.61 13.96
C THR A 421 7.59 -1.32 12.50
N LEU A 422 7.32 -2.38 11.73
CA LEU A 422 6.96 -2.31 10.31
C LEU A 422 5.67 -1.52 10.09
N TYR A 423 4.64 -1.74 10.91
CA TYR A 423 3.40 -0.97 10.85
C TYR A 423 3.66 0.51 11.12
N THR A 424 4.45 0.81 12.16
CA THR A 424 4.74 2.18 12.61
C THR A 424 5.40 3.01 11.51
N ILE A 425 6.35 2.45 10.75
CA ILE A 425 6.98 3.16 9.63
C ILE A 425 6.11 3.23 8.37
N ARG A 426 5.24 2.24 8.13
CA ARG A 426 4.44 2.17 6.91
C ARG A 426 3.22 3.08 6.96
N ALA A 427 2.53 3.10 8.09
CA ALA A 427 1.25 3.79 8.24
C ALA A 427 1.25 5.27 7.80
N PRO A 428 2.30 6.09 8.08
CA PRO A 428 2.29 7.50 7.70
C PRO A 428 2.70 7.80 6.24
N VAL A 429 3.49 6.93 5.60
CA VAL A 429 4.18 7.29 4.34
C VAL A 429 3.79 6.40 3.18
N ASN A 430 3.68 5.10 3.45
CA ASN A 430 3.71 4.05 2.45
C ASN A 430 2.35 3.40 2.31
N ASN A 431 1.28 4.19 2.39
CA ASN A 431 -0.05 3.73 2.04
C ASN A 431 -0.82 4.83 1.31
N PRO A 432 -0.50 5.08 0.03
CA PRO A 432 -1.15 6.12 -0.76
C PRO A 432 -2.66 5.87 -0.80
N GLN A 433 -3.43 6.92 -0.53
CA GLN A 433 -4.89 6.84 -0.47
C GLN A 433 -5.52 7.54 -1.66
N VAL A 434 -6.45 6.85 -2.34
CA VAL A 434 -7.29 7.43 -3.37
C VAL A 434 -8.71 7.52 -2.82
N SER A 435 -9.26 8.73 -2.72
CA SER A 435 -10.59 8.96 -2.12
C SER A 435 -10.73 8.41 -0.70
N GLY A 436 -9.65 8.46 0.10
CA GLY A 436 -9.60 7.92 1.47
C GLY A 436 -9.40 6.40 1.55
N MET A 437 -9.39 5.70 0.41
CA MET A 437 -9.16 4.26 0.38
C MET A 437 -7.67 3.96 0.17
N PRO A 438 -7.05 3.14 1.02
CA PRO A 438 -5.65 2.73 0.85
C PRO A 438 -5.49 1.87 -0.40
N LEU A 439 -4.55 2.25 -1.27
CA LEU A 439 -4.27 1.50 -2.50
C LEU A 439 -3.53 0.18 -2.21
N TYR A 440 -2.62 0.22 -1.24
CA TYR A 440 -1.80 -0.92 -0.85
C TYR A 440 -2.03 -1.25 0.63
N ASP A 441 -3.25 -1.70 0.94
CA ASP A 441 -3.59 -2.07 2.31
C ASP A 441 -2.86 -3.34 2.76
N SER A 442 -1.73 -3.17 3.45
CA SER A 442 -1.11 -4.22 4.27
C SER A 442 -1.34 -4.04 5.78
N ALA A 443 -2.05 -2.99 6.20
CA ALA A 443 -2.33 -2.74 7.61
C ALA A 443 -3.16 -3.87 8.20
N THR A 444 -4.21 -4.29 7.50
CA THR A 444 -5.09 -5.38 7.91
C THR A 444 -4.32 -6.69 8.17
N ILE A 445 -3.46 -7.09 7.23
CA ILE A 445 -2.72 -8.37 7.36
C ILE A 445 -1.62 -8.28 8.42
N ILE A 446 -0.92 -7.14 8.54
CA ILE A 446 0.07 -6.91 9.59
C ILE A 446 -0.60 -6.98 10.96
N GLN A 447 -1.75 -6.32 11.12
CA GLN A 447 -2.52 -6.32 12.36
C GLN A 447 -2.99 -7.72 12.73
N GLN A 448 -3.52 -8.48 11.77
CA GLN A 448 -3.94 -9.86 11.99
C GLN A 448 -2.77 -10.74 12.45
N ARG A 449 -1.62 -10.67 11.76
CA ARG A 449 -0.43 -11.45 12.12
C ARG A 449 0.18 -11.04 13.46
N LEU A 450 0.10 -9.75 13.80
CA LEU A 450 0.51 -9.24 15.10
C LEU A 450 -0.39 -9.81 16.21
N ALA A 451 -1.71 -9.83 16.00
CA ALA A 451 -2.65 -10.41 16.96
C ALA A 451 -2.44 -11.92 17.13
N ASP A 452 -2.28 -12.66 16.03
CA ASP A 452 -1.99 -14.10 16.04
C ASP A 452 -0.72 -14.40 16.86
N GLY A 453 0.36 -13.64 16.61
CA GLY A 453 1.64 -13.81 17.31
C GLY A 453 1.54 -13.48 18.81
N LEU A 454 0.87 -12.38 19.17
CA LEU A 454 0.66 -12.01 20.57
C LEU A 454 -0.23 -13.02 21.30
N PHE A 455 -1.24 -13.57 20.64
CA PHE A 455 -2.05 -14.64 21.21
C PHE A 455 -1.20 -15.87 21.55
N ILE A 456 -0.25 -16.26 20.69
CA ILE A 456 0.69 -17.35 20.98
C ILE A 456 1.56 -17.00 22.20
N VAL A 457 2.09 -15.78 22.28
CA VAL A 457 2.90 -15.32 23.43
C VAL A 457 2.08 -15.39 24.73
N GLU A 458 0.84 -14.91 24.71
CA GLU A 458 -0.11 -14.96 25.85
C GLU A 458 -0.37 -16.41 26.28
N GLN A 459 -0.65 -17.32 25.34
CA GLN A 459 -0.85 -18.74 25.64
C GLN A 459 0.38 -19.37 26.28
N CYS A 460 1.57 -19.10 25.74
CA CYS A 460 2.81 -19.61 26.33
C CYS A 460 3.02 -19.11 27.76
N LEU A 461 2.68 -17.85 28.07
CA LEU A 461 2.76 -17.29 29.42
C LEU A 461 1.76 -17.92 30.38
N LEU A 462 0.55 -18.25 29.91
CA LEU A 462 -0.47 -18.94 30.71
C LEU A 462 -0.03 -20.36 31.10
N PHE A 463 0.57 -21.11 30.18
CA PHE A 463 1.02 -22.48 30.46
C PHE A 463 2.41 -22.53 31.13
N ASN A 464 3.24 -21.52 30.91
CA ASN A 464 4.58 -21.42 31.48
C ASN A 464 4.93 -19.96 31.76
N SER A 465 4.78 -19.55 33.02
CA SER A 465 5.11 -18.18 33.44
C SER A 465 6.57 -17.79 33.21
N LYS A 466 7.47 -18.76 33.02
CA LYS A 466 8.89 -18.53 32.70
C LYS A 466 9.17 -18.49 31.19
N ALA A 467 8.17 -18.58 30.32
CA ALA A 467 8.34 -18.61 28.86
C ALA A 467 9.07 -17.36 28.32
N LEU A 468 8.95 -16.21 29.00
CA LEU A 468 9.67 -14.98 28.67
C LEU A 468 10.75 -14.60 29.70
N SER A 469 11.14 -15.52 30.60
CA SER A 469 12.13 -15.22 31.64
C SER A 469 13.50 -14.79 31.10
N ALA A 470 13.84 -15.20 29.87
CA ALA A 470 15.06 -14.79 29.17
C ALA A 470 14.94 -13.43 28.45
N VAL A 471 13.74 -12.85 28.39
CA VAL A 471 13.49 -11.55 27.75
C VAL A 471 13.32 -10.48 28.83
N PRO A 472 14.31 -9.58 29.01
CA PRO A 472 14.19 -8.50 29.97
C PRO A 472 13.10 -7.52 29.53
N ASN A 473 12.39 -6.93 30.49
CA ASN A 473 11.37 -5.89 30.23
C ASN A 473 10.31 -6.25 29.17
N SER A 474 9.88 -7.52 29.09
CA SER A 474 8.87 -7.95 28.13
C SER A 474 7.52 -7.20 28.26
N ASP A 475 7.21 -6.68 29.45
CA ASP A 475 6.02 -5.86 29.70
C ASP A 475 6.02 -4.56 28.89
N GLY A 476 7.18 -3.90 28.77
CA GLY A 476 7.33 -2.69 27.98
C GLY A 476 7.06 -2.91 26.49
N SER A 477 7.56 -4.03 25.93
CA SER A 477 7.30 -4.38 24.53
C SER A 477 5.85 -4.78 24.30
N LEU A 478 5.23 -5.54 25.21
CA LEU A 478 3.81 -5.88 25.12
C LEU A 478 2.94 -4.62 25.13
N LEU A 479 3.18 -3.69 26.07
CA LEU A 479 2.50 -2.41 26.12
C LEU A 479 2.63 -1.63 24.80
N TRP A 480 3.85 -1.52 24.27
CA TRP A 480 4.10 -0.82 23.01
C TRP A 480 3.42 -1.49 21.81
N MET A 481 3.43 -2.82 21.73
CA MET A 481 2.76 -3.54 20.64
C MET A 481 1.23 -3.42 20.71
N TYR A 482 0.64 -3.47 21.91
CA TYR A 482 -0.79 -3.21 22.08
C TYR A 482 -1.15 -1.77 21.73
N TYR A 483 -0.28 -0.81 22.03
CA TYR A 483 -0.42 0.57 21.60
C TYR A 483 -0.44 0.70 20.07
N VAL A 484 0.56 0.14 19.39
CA VAL A 484 0.66 0.15 17.93
C VAL A 484 -0.55 -0.53 17.29
N GLY A 485 -1.00 -1.67 17.83
CA GLY A 485 -2.20 -2.36 17.36
C GLY A 485 -3.48 -1.56 17.58
N THR A 486 -3.61 -0.82 18.68
CA THR A 486 -4.76 0.08 18.94
C THR A 486 -4.78 1.24 17.93
N LEU A 487 -3.62 1.79 17.56
CA LEU A 487 -3.51 2.75 16.47
C LEU A 487 -3.92 2.14 15.11
N ALA A 488 -3.71 0.85 14.91
CA ALA A 488 -4.18 0.14 13.71
C ALA A 488 -5.69 -0.04 13.71
N GLU A 489 -6.26 -0.54 14.81
CA GLU A 489 -7.71 -0.70 14.99
C GLU A 489 -8.46 0.60 14.71
N SER A 490 -8.00 1.72 15.27
CA SER A 490 -8.63 3.04 15.10
C SER A 490 -8.56 3.59 13.67
N ARG A 491 -7.56 3.20 12.87
CA ARG A 491 -7.37 3.61 11.47
C ARG A 491 -8.10 2.69 10.48
N CYS A 492 -8.28 1.42 10.84
CA CYS A 492 -8.90 0.38 9.99
C CYS A 492 -10.43 0.29 10.17
N GLN A 493 -11.14 1.42 10.33
CA GLN A 493 -12.61 1.45 10.54
C GLN A 493 -13.43 0.80 9.42
N SER A 494 -12.82 0.45 8.29
CA SER A 494 -13.43 -0.28 7.18
C SER A 494 -13.57 -1.79 7.44
N LEU A 495 -12.90 -2.36 8.44
CA LEU A 495 -13.03 -3.78 8.77
C LEU A 495 -14.35 -3.99 9.51
N ARG A 496 -15.23 -4.81 8.93
CA ARG A 496 -16.60 -5.13 9.41
C ARG A 496 -16.65 -5.83 10.77
N THR A 497 -15.52 -5.98 11.45
CA THR A 497 -15.45 -6.55 12.79
C THR A 497 -14.60 -5.61 13.63
N PRO A 498 -15.15 -4.95 14.66
CA PRO A 498 -14.34 -4.27 15.64
C PRO A 498 -13.53 -5.34 16.37
N MET A 499 -12.29 -5.56 15.92
CA MET A 499 -11.30 -6.11 16.82
C MET A 499 -11.09 -5.01 17.85
N VAL A 500 -11.60 -5.22 19.06
CA VAL A 500 -11.20 -4.47 20.27
C VAL A 500 -10.07 -5.25 20.94
N PHE A 501 -9.28 -5.99 20.14
CA PHE A 501 -8.31 -6.96 20.62
C PHE A 501 -7.15 -6.24 21.28
N PHE A 502 -6.62 -5.22 20.60
CA PHE A 502 -5.47 -4.45 21.07
C PHE A 502 -5.90 -3.42 22.11
N GLU A 503 -7.02 -2.73 21.90
CA GLU A 503 -7.51 -1.72 22.84
C GLU A 503 -7.75 -2.31 24.24
N SER A 504 -8.42 -3.46 24.33
CA SER A 504 -8.70 -4.10 25.63
C SER A 504 -7.43 -4.55 26.34
N ARG A 505 -6.46 -5.08 25.58
CA ARG A 505 -5.17 -5.55 26.12
C ARG A 505 -4.25 -4.40 26.52
N LEU A 506 -4.26 -3.31 25.75
CA LEU A 506 -3.56 -2.10 26.11
C LEU A 506 -4.07 -1.56 27.44
N SER A 507 -5.40 -1.47 27.58
CA SER A 507 -6.03 -1.00 28.82
C SER A 507 -5.67 -1.87 30.02
N ALA A 508 -5.76 -3.20 29.86
CA ALA A 508 -5.35 -4.14 30.90
C ALA A 508 -3.87 -3.99 31.26
N LYS A 509 -2.98 -3.83 30.27
CA LYS A 509 -1.54 -3.68 30.50
C LYS A 509 -1.16 -2.36 31.16
N ILE A 510 -1.86 -1.27 30.83
CA ILE A 510 -1.73 0.03 31.53
C ILE A 510 -2.07 -0.12 33.02
N ALA A 511 -3.16 -0.82 33.34
CA ALA A 511 -3.57 -1.07 34.72
C ALA A 511 -2.57 -1.96 35.47
N GLU A 512 -2.11 -3.04 34.83
CA GLU A 512 -1.10 -3.97 35.36
C GLU A 512 0.21 -3.27 35.71
N MET A 513 0.73 -2.44 34.79
CA MET A 513 1.98 -1.70 34.96
C MET A 513 1.82 -0.41 35.80
N ARG A 514 0.59 -0.09 36.24
CA ARG A 514 0.24 1.12 37.00
C ARG A 514 0.66 2.42 36.32
N ILE A 515 0.51 2.48 35.00
CA ILE A 515 0.84 3.69 34.24
C ILE A 515 -0.25 4.73 34.44
N ASP A 516 0.14 5.93 34.88
CA ASP A 516 -0.77 6.98 35.33
C ASP A 516 -0.98 8.11 34.32
N SER A 517 -0.07 8.26 33.36
CA SER A 517 -0.04 9.36 32.38
C SER A 517 0.38 8.89 30.98
N TRP A 518 0.05 9.70 29.98
CA TRP A 518 0.51 9.50 28.60
C TRP A 518 2.03 9.64 28.50
N GLU A 519 2.64 10.60 29.20
CA GLU A 519 4.08 10.83 29.21
C GLU A 519 4.85 9.60 29.70
N SER A 520 4.34 8.91 30.72
CA SER A 520 4.92 7.65 31.19
C SER A 520 4.88 6.57 30.10
N MET A 521 3.82 6.46 29.30
CA MET A 521 3.79 5.55 28.14
C MET A 521 4.80 5.97 27.07
N VAL A 522 4.85 7.27 26.74
CA VAL A 522 5.77 7.80 25.74
C VAL A 522 7.23 7.51 26.09
N SER A 523 7.60 7.60 27.38
CA SER A 523 8.97 7.29 27.81
C SER A 523 9.38 5.85 27.50
N ILE A 524 8.45 4.89 27.62
CA ILE A 524 8.65 3.49 27.20
C ILE A 524 8.73 3.41 25.66
N PHE A 525 7.82 4.07 24.94
CA PHE A 525 7.73 3.96 23.49
C PHE A 525 8.93 4.55 22.76
N LYS A 526 9.56 5.58 23.34
CA LYS A 526 10.80 6.17 22.82
C LYS A 526 11.93 5.14 22.69
N ALA A 527 11.99 4.11 23.54
CA ALA A 527 12.98 3.04 23.48
C ALA A 527 12.77 2.06 22.30
N PHE A 528 11.59 2.10 21.66
CA PHE A 528 11.27 1.35 20.44
C PHE A 528 11.30 2.29 19.23
N LEU A 529 10.12 2.67 18.72
CA LEU A 529 9.95 3.63 17.65
C LEU A 529 8.74 4.52 17.96
N PHE A 530 8.99 5.81 18.16
CA PHE A 530 7.96 6.78 18.50
C PHE A 530 8.24 8.13 17.83
N SER A 531 7.16 8.81 17.45
CA SER A 531 7.20 10.14 16.84
C SER A 531 5.98 10.93 17.29
N ASP A 532 6.21 12.16 17.75
CA ASP A 532 5.14 13.09 18.14
C ASP A 532 4.20 13.46 16.97
N VAL A 533 4.61 13.17 15.74
CA VAL A 533 3.90 13.55 14.52
C VAL A 533 2.97 12.44 14.04
N TYR A 534 3.41 11.19 14.18
CA TYR A 534 2.78 10.03 13.53
C TYR A 534 2.22 9.01 14.50
N CYS A 535 2.79 8.99 15.71
CA CYS A 535 2.45 8.06 16.78
C CYS A 535 1.72 8.77 17.91
N VAL A 536 1.12 9.95 17.69
CA VAL A 536 0.33 10.64 18.71
C VAL A 536 -1.14 10.63 18.29
N PRO A 537 -2.05 10.07 19.12
CA PRO A 537 -3.48 10.15 18.85
C PRO A 537 -3.97 11.59 19.00
N TYR A 538 -5.15 11.89 18.43
CA TYR A 538 -5.75 13.20 18.62
C TYR A 538 -6.14 13.40 20.08
N ASN A 539 -5.64 14.48 20.71
CA ASN A 539 -5.78 14.75 22.14
C ASN A 539 -5.28 13.58 23.02
N PRO A 540 -3.94 13.39 23.13
CA PRO A 540 -3.35 12.18 23.72
C PRO A 540 -3.77 11.95 25.18
N GLU A 541 -3.89 13.00 25.99
CA GLU A 541 -4.36 12.87 27.38
C GLU A 541 -5.78 12.32 27.46
N GLN A 542 -6.68 12.87 26.65
CA GLN A 542 -8.07 12.41 26.62
C GLN A 542 -8.17 11.00 26.06
N TRP A 543 -7.38 10.68 25.02
CA TRP A 543 -7.32 9.34 24.46
C TRP A 543 -6.82 8.33 25.50
N PHE A 544 -5.73 8.63 26.20
CA PHE A 544 -5.18 7.80 27.28
C PHE A 544 -6.19 7.60 28.42
N ALA A 545 -6.84 8.68 28.88
CA ALA A 545 -7.89 8.60 29.89
C ALA A 545 -9.06 7.70 29.43
N THR A 546 -9.42 7.75 28.15
CA THR A 546 -10.46 6.91 27.56
C THR A 546 -10.04 5.44 27.56
N ILE A 547 -8.82 5.11 27.10
CA ILE A 547 -8.30 3.73 27.13
C ILE A 547 -8.27 3.20 28.56
N LYS A 548 -7.80 4.00 29.52
CA LYS A 548 -7.72 3.62 30.93
C LYS A 548 -9.11 3.35 31.54
N ALA A 549 -10.13 4.11 31.15
CA ALA A 549 -11.50 3.92 31.62
C ALA A 549 -12.17 2.63 31.11
N HIS A 550 -11.82 2.17 29.90
CA HIS A 550 -12.36 0.94 29.31
C HIS A 550 -11.92 -0.35 30.03
N GLY A 551 -10.81 -0.29 30.78
CA GLY A 551 -10.22 -1.43 31.50
C GLY A 551 -10.90 -1.78 32.81
N SER A 552 -12.06 -1.18 33.11
CA SER A 552 -12.84 -1.57 34.27
C SER A 552 -13.22 -3.07 34.16
N PRO A 553 -13.00 -3.89 35.20
CA PRO A 553 -12.99 -5.36 35.14
C PRO A 553 -14.27 -6.02 34.59
N TYR A 554 -15.39 -5.30 34.53
CA TYR A 554 -16.64 -5.78 33.95
C TYR A 554 -16.60 -6.02 32.42
N SER A 555 -15.65 -5.45 31.68
CA SER A 555 -15.59 -5.51 30.20
C SER A 555 -14.85 -6.76 29.65
N ILE A 556 -13.84 -7.25 30.36
CA ILE A 556 -12.87 -8.23 29.82
C ILE A 556 -13.45 -9.65 29.74
N GLU A 557 -14.28 -10.06 30.72
CA GLU A 557 -14.92 -11.39 30.72
C GLU A 557 -15.95 -11.54 29.58
N GLU A 558 -16.65 -10.46 29.23
CA GLU A 558 -17.66 -10.48 28.19
C GLU A 558 -17.03 -10.53 26.79
N CYS A 559 -15.89 -9.86 26.60
CA CYS A 559 -15.12 -9.87 25.35
C CYS A 559 -14.47 -11.24 25.11
N SER A 560 -13.87 -11.85 26.13
CA SER A 560 -13.26 -13.18 26.05
C SER A 560 -14.26 -14.29 25.72
N ARG A 561 -15.53 -14.15 26.13
CA ARG A 561 -16.61 -15.07 25.75
C ARG A 561 -17.06 -14.92 24.30
N LYS A 562 -17.06 -13.69 23.76
CA LYS A 562 -17.50 -13.39 22.38
C LYS A 562 -16.42 -13.59 21.33
N GLN A 563 -15.14 -13.57 21.72
CA GLN A 563 -14.00 -13.66 20.80
C GLN A 563 -13.34 -15.04 20.72
N ARG A 564 -13.98 -16.13 21.18
CA ARG A 564 -13.47 -17.47 20.85
C ARG A 564 -13.42 -17.59 19.33
N PRO A 565 -12.23 -17.72 18.70
CA PRO A 565 -12.17 -17.98 17.28
C PRO A 565 -12.95 -19.29 17.04
N ALA A 566 -13.80 -19.30 16.01
CA ALA A 566 -14.29 -20.56 15.47
C ALA A 566 -13.06 -21.45 15.27
N GLN A 567 -13.09 -22.67 15.82
CA GLN A 567 -11.98 -23.61 15.66
C GLN A 567 -11.56 -23.60 14.20
N PRO A 568 -10.27 -23.36 13.89
CA PRO A 568 -9.82 -23.45 12.51
C PRO A 568 -10.18 -24.86 12.01
N PRO A 569 -10.71 -25.00 10.77
CA PRO A 569 -10.99 -26.30 10.23
C PRO A 569 -9.70 -27.13 10.31
N ALA A 570 -9.78 -28.26 11.00
CA ALA A 570 -8.68 -29.22 11.03
C ALA A 570 -8.40 -29.64 9.58
N LYS A 571 -7.15 -29.46 9.14
CA LYS A 571 -6.52 -29.84 7.86
C LYS A 571 -6.38 -28.71 6.83
N PHE A 572 -5.16 -28.16 6.74
CA PHE A 572 -4.26 -28.29 5.58
C PHE A 572 -2.89 -27.73 5.98
N VAL A 573 -2.10 -28.52 6.72
CA VAL A 573 -0.64 -28.39 6.65
C VAL A 573 -0.27 -29.10 5.35
N ASN A 574 0.20 -28.34 4.36
CA ASN A 574 0.74 -28.89 3.13
C ASN A 574 2.26 -29.03 3.33
N PRO A 575 2.82 -30.23 3.56
CA PRO A 575 4.25 -30.41 3.74
C PRO A 575 4.87 -30.63 2.35
N SER A 576 4.90 -29.59 1.50
CA SER A 576 5.49 -29.69 0.15
C SER A 576 5.87 -28.33 -0.42
N CYS A 577 6.88 -27.68 0.18
CA CYS A 577 7.74 -26.73 -0.53
C CYS A 577 9.03 -26.52 0.28
N VAL A 578 9.80 -27.59 0.40
CA VAL A 578 11.24 -27.52 0.62
C VAL A 578 11.86 -28.13 -0.62
N THR A 579 11.99 -27.33 -1.69
CA THR A 579 12.96 -27.65 -2.72
C THR A 579 14.31 -27.14 -2.21
N SER A 580 15.19 -28.10 -1.94
CA SER A 580 16.61 -27.89 -1.78
C SER A 580 17.16 -27.17 -3.03
N PHE A 581 17.60 -25.93 -2.87
CA PHE A 581 18.61 -25.37 -3.77
C PHE A 581 19.95 -25.83 -3.22
N GLN A 582 20.54 -26.84 -3.87
CA GLN A 582 21.99 -27.06 -3.83
C GLN A 582 22.64 -26.09 -4.81
N ASP A 583 23.78 -25.55 -4.37
CA ASP A 583 24.63 -24.63 -5.13
C ASP A 583 24.97 -25.18 -6.53
N THR A 584 24.68 -24.36 -7.55
CA THR A 584 25.49 -24.18 -8.78
C THR A 584 25.28 -22.77 -9.29
#